data_AF-A0A1J3DG08-F1
#
_entry.id   AF-A0A1J3DG08-F1
#
_cell.length_a   1.000
_cell.length_b   1.000
_cell.length_c   1.000
_cell.angle_alpha   90.00
_cell.angle_beta   90.00
_cell.angle_gamma   90.00
#
_symmetry.space_group_name_H-M   'P 1'
#
loop_
_entity.id
_entity.type
_entity.pdbx_description
1 polymer ?
#
loop_
_entity_poly.entity_id
_entity_poly.type
_entity_poly.pdbx_seq_one_letter_code
_entity_poly.pdbx_strand_id
1 'polypeptide(L)'
;RFPSHNFTLSVIWSPFLLKSETLGSSDIQLYLDQLDRKWTEQYSKFDYVVISGGKWFLKTTIFHENNTITGCHYCQGKNNLTDLGYDYSYRKALTLLRDFVLSSNHKPMVLFRTTTPDHFENGEWNTGGYCNRTMPFKQDEAKLKTVDDVMRDVELDVFQKLGKGLGFGLGSNLRLLDTTAMSLLRPDGHPGPYRHPNPFAGVKDKKSVQNDCLHWCLPGPIDSWNDIMVETILNRERY
;
A
#
# COMPACT_ATOMS: atom_id res chain seq x y z
N ARG A 1 18.27 8.65 11.08
CA ARG A 1 18.27 8.91 12.53
C ARG A 1 18.53 10.40 12.74
N PHE A 2 17.92 10.99 13.78
CA PHE A 2 18.04 12.40 14.12
C PHE A 2 18.52 12.51 15.59
N PRO A 3 19.84 12.43 15.83
CA PRO A 3 20.38 12.28 17.20
C PRO A 3 20.04 13.45 18.13
N SER A 4 20.02 14.68 17.60
CA SER A 4 19.70 15.89 18.38
C SER A 4 18.27 15.90 18.95
N HIS A 5 17.38 15.05 18.43
CA HIS A 5 15.98 14.95 18.85
C HIS A 5 15.64 13.59 19.44
N ASN A 6 16.64 12.72 19.65
CA ASN A 6 16.44 11.31 20.02
C ASN A 6 15.35 10.62 19.16
N PHE A 7 15.31 10.94 17.87
CA PHE A 7 14.24 10.51 16.96
C PHE A 7 14.79 9.58 15.88
N THR A 8 14.07 8.49 15.61
CA THR A 8 14.39 7.55 14.54
C THR A 8 13.20 7.40 13.62
N LEU A 9 13.45 7.62 12.34
CA LEU A 9 12.54 7.27 11.24
C LEU A 9 13.13 6.06 10.51
N SER A 10 12.30 5.06 10.29
CA SER A 10 12.68 3.81 9.62
C SER A 10 11.61 3.41 8.62
N VAL A 11 12.02 2.72 7.55
CA VAL A 11 11.13 2.12 6.56
C VAL A 11 11.41 0.62 6.54
N ILE A 12 10.37 -0.20 6.72
CA ILE A 12 10.47 -1.66 6.62
C ILE A 12 9.77 -2.09 5.34
N TRP A 13 10.54 -2.59 4.38
CA TRP A 13 10.00 -3.08 3.12
C TRP A 13 9.40 -4.48 3.28
N SER A 14 8.07 -4.52 3.40
CA SER A 14 7.27 -5.75 3.39
C SER A 14 5.99 -5.52 2.56
N PRO A 15 6.09 -5.61 1.23
CA PRO A 15 5.03 -5.13 0.31
C PRO A 15 3.71 -5.88 0.43
N PHE A 16 3.75 -7.13 0.90
CA PHE A 16 2.56 -7.94 1.17
C PHE A 16 2.20 -8.02 2.65
N LEU A 17 3.02 -7.49 3.56
CA LEU A 17 2.98 -7.72 5.02
C LEU A 17 3.12 -9.21 5.45
N LEU A 18 3.01 -10.13 4.50
CA LEU A 18 3.14 -11.57 4.62
C LEU A 18 4.52 -12.03 4.16
N LYS A 19 4.93 -13.20 4.64
CA LYS A 19 6.09 -13.90 4.12
C LYS A 19 5.88 -14.10 2.61
N SER A 20 6.86 -13.66 1.83
CA SER A 20 6.88 -13.82 0.38
C SER A 20 8.27 -14.21 -0.09
N GLU A 21 8.34 -15.13 -1.04
CA GLU A 21 9.59 -15.59 -1.65
C GLU A 21 9.51 -15.48 -3.18
N THR A 22 10.64 -15.13 -3.81
CA THR A 22 10.77 -15.13 -5.27
C THR A 22 11.86 -16.14 -5.61
N LEU A 23 11.49 -17.30 -6.15
CA LEU A 23 12.44 -18.36 -6.47
C LEU A 23 12.98 -18.14 -7.89
N GLY A 24 14.03 -17.32 -8.02
CA GLY A 24 14.61 -16.99 -9.33
C GLY A 24 13.65 -16.18 -10.22
N SER A 25 13.38 -16.65 -11.43
CA SER A 25 12.45 -16.03 -12.38
C SER A 25 11.00 -16.48 -12.24
N SER A 26 10.64 -17.12 -11.12
CA SER A 26 9.30 -17.68 -10.90
C SER A 26 8.31 -16.67 -10.31
N ASP A 27 7.03 -17.03 -10.40
CA ASP A 27 5.93 -16.28 -9.79
C ASP A 27 6.14 -16.16 -8.26
N ILE A 28 5.65 -15.08 -7.65
CA ILE A 28 5.86 -14.80 -6.22
C ILE A 28 5.14 -15.85 -5.38
N GLN A 29 5.83 -16.51 -4.47
CA GLN A 29 5.24 -17.44 -3.50
C GLN A 29 4.81 -16.65 -2.26
N LEU A 30 3.51 -16.60 -1.98
CA LEU A 30 2.92 -15.81 -0.91
C LEU A 30 2.26 -16.71 0.14
N TYR A 31 2.70 -16.61 1.39
CA TYR A 31 2.22 -17.47 2.49
C TYR A 31 1.11 -16.75 3.26
N LEU A 32 -0.14 -17.14 3.01
CA LEU A 32 -1.34 -16.44 3.51
C LEU A 32 -1.63 -16.67 5.00
N ASP A 33 -0.85 -17.52 5.66
CA ASP A 33 -0.91 -17.87 7.07
C ASP A 33 0.30 -17.34 7.87
N GLN A 34 1.24 -16.65 7.23
CA GLN A 34 2.51 -16.23 7.83
C GLN A 34 2.81 -14.75 7.58
N LEU A 35 2.87 -13.96 8.66
CA LEU A 35 3.35 -12.58 8.60
C LEU A 35 4.85 -12.52 8.31
N ASP A 36 5.28 -11.47 7.62
CA ASP A 36 6.70 -11.25 7.35
C ASP A 36 7.46 -10.92 8.64
N ARG A 37 8.48 -11.73 8.94
CA ARG A 37 9.35 -11.55 10.12
C ARG A 37 10.08 -10.21 10.12
N LYS A 38 10.35 -9.63 8.94
CA LYS A 38 11.06 -8.35 8.80
C LYS A 38 10.43 -7.23 9.60
N TRP A 39 9.10 -7.16 9.65
CA TRP A 39 8.39 -6.12 10.41
C TRP A 39 7.93 -6.61 11.79
N THR A 40 7.46 -7.87 11.90
CA THR A 40 6.93 -8.37 13.18
C THR A 40 7.99 -8.42 14.28
N GLU A 41 9.23 -8.79 13.97
CA GLU A 41 10.34 -8.82 14.94
C GLU A 41 10.81 -7.44 15.41
N GLN A 42 10.45 -6.39 14.66
CA GLN A 42 10.82 -5.02 14.97
C GLN A 42 9.65 -4.21 15.54
N TYR A 43 8.42 -4.74 15.49
CA TYR A 43 7.20 -4.02 15.87
C TYR A 43 7.28 -3.44 17.29
N SER A 44 7.83 -4.19 18.25
CA SER A 44 7.98 -3.77 19.64
C SER A 44 8.97 -2.62 19.86
N LYS A 45 9.75 -2.24 18.84
CA LYS A 45 10.79 -1.19 18.92
C LYS A 45 10.29 0.20 18.52
N PHE A 46 9.05 0.32 18.05
CA PHE A 46 8.52 1.57 17.52
C PHE A 46 7.46 2.16 18.44
N ASP A 47 7.49 3.47 18.67
CA ASP A 47 6.42 4.18 19.38
C ASP A 47 5.23 4.49 18.46
N TYR A 48 5.50 4.61 17.16
CA TYR A 48 4.55 4.90 16.08
C TYR A 48 4.77 3.95 14.92
N VAL A 49 3.68 3.43 14.36
CA VAL A 49 3.72 2.54 13.21
C VAL A 49 2.70 3.01 12.18
N VAL A 50 3.18 3.37 10.99
CA VAL A 50 2.33 3.55 9.82
C VAL A 50 2.25 2.22 9.07
N ILE A 51 1.05 1.68 8.92
CA ILE A 51 0.81 0.41 8.24
C ILE A 51 0.04 0.69 6.95
N SER A 52 0.53 0.16 5.83
CA SER A 52 -0.10 0.31 4.53
C SER A 52 0.06 -0.97 3.71
N GLY A 53 -0.95 -1.31 2.91
CA GLY A 53 -0.86 -2.31 1.85
C GLY A 53 -1.22 -1.69 0.49
N GLY A 54 -1.26 -2.49 -0.57
CA GLY A 54 -1.76 -1.99 -1.86
C GLY A 54 -1.30 -2.81 -3.07
N LYS A 55 -0.83 -2.10 -4.10
CA LYS A 55 -0.73 -2.59 -5.49
C LYS A 55 0.19 -3.80 -5.72
N TRP A 56 1.03 -4.19 -4.77
CA TRP A 56 1.81 -5.44 -4.87
C TRP A 56 0.93 -6.70 -4.92
N PHE A 57 -0.25 -6.68 -4.30
CA PHE A 57 -1.22 -7.77 -4.34
C PHE A 57 -1.81 -8.02 -5.73
N LEU A 58 -1.62 -7.11 -6.68
CA LEU A 58 -2.05 -7.24 -8.08
C LEU A 58 -1.03 -7.99 -8.95
N LYS A 59 0.15 -8.32 -8.41
CA LYS A 59 1.13 -9.16 -9.12
C LYS A 59 0.67 -10.61 -9.13
N THR A 60 1.13 -11.37 -10.12
CA THR A 60 0.97 -12.82 -10.11
C THR A 60 1.62 -13.42 -8.86
N THR A 61 0.82 -14.15 -8.08
CA THR A 61 1.23 -14.78 -6.83
C THR A 61 0.66 -16.19 -6.72
N ILE A 62 1.45 -17.13 -6.22
CA ILE A 62 1.02 -18.47 -5.82
C ILE A 62 0.81 -18.48 -4.32
N PHE A 63 -0.36 -18.92 -3.89
CA PHE A 63 -0.76 -18.89 -2.48
C PHE A 63 -0.41 -20.19 -1.77
N HIS A 64 0.18 -20.04 -0.58
CA HIS A 64 0.52 -21.13 0.32
C HIS A 64 -0.18 -20.96 1.66
N GLU A 65 -0.73 -22.05 2.19
CA GLU A 65 -1.19 -22.16 3.59
C GLU A 65 -0.74 -23.52 4.12
N ASN A 66 -0.21 -23.57 5.35
CA ASN A 66 0.38 -24.77 5.94
C ASN A 66 1.39 -25.46 5.01
N ASN A 67 2.22 -24.66 4.32
CA ASN A 67 3.21 -25.09 3.32
C ASN A 67 2.63 -25.88 2.13
N THR A 68 1.33 -25.72 1.84
CA THR A 68 0.65 -26.34 0.69
C THR A 68 0.10 -25.25 -0.23
N ILE A 69 0.16 -25.47 -1.55
CA ILE A 69 -0.42 -24.54 -2.52
C ILE A 69 -1.95 -24.60 -2.44
N THR A 70 -2.60 -23.46 -2.21
CA THR A 70 -4.06 -23.37 -2.08
C THR A 70 -4.74 -22.63 -3.22
N GLY A 71 -3.98 -21.89 -4.04
CA GLY A 71 -4.51 -21.15 -5.18
C GLY A 71 -3.51 -20.16 -5.75
N CYS A 72 -4.00 -19.19 -6.49
CA CYS A 72 -3.18 -18.13 -7.07
C CYS A 72 -3.95 -16.82 -7.23
N HIS A 73 -3.23 -15.77 -7.61
CA HIS A 73 -3.79 -14.62 -8.30
C HIS A 73 -3.09 -14.43 -9.65
N TYR A 74 -3.87 -14.17 -10.70
CA TYR A 74 -3.40 -13.86 -12.04
C TYR A 74 -2.39 -14.89 -12.58
N CYS A 75 -2.63 -16.17 -12.28
CA CYS A 75 -1.77 -17.26 -12.77
C CYS A 75 -2.19 -17.79 -14.15
N GLN A 76 -3.25 -17.25 -14.75
CA GLN A 76 -3.66 -17.54 -16.13
C GLN A 76 -3.81 -19.05 -16.42
N GLY A 77 -4.30 -19.82 -15.43
CA GLY A 77 -4.48 -21.27 -15.55
C GLY A 77 -3.19 -22.09 -15.46
N LYS A 78 -2.03 -21.48 -15.16
CA LYS A 78 -0.79 -22.23 -14.89
C LYS A 78 -1.02 -23.26 -13.77
N ASN A 79 -0.53 -24.48 -14.00
CA ASN A 79 -0.52 -25.58 -13.03
C ASN A 79 -1.91 -25.99 -12.49
N ASN A 80 -3.00 -25.73 -13.23
CA ASN A 80 -4.38 -26.00 -12.82
C ASN A 80 -4.76 -25.40 -11.45
N LEU A 81 -4.14 -24.27 -11.08
CA LEU A 81 -4.45 -23.58 -9.83
C LEU A 81 -5.72 -22.75 -9.97
N THR A 82 -6.55 -22.76 -8.93
CA THR A 82 -7.71 -21.87 -8.84
C THR A 82 -7.24 -20.44 -8.62
N ASP A 83 -7.67 -19.51 -9.48
CA ASP A 83 -7.47 -18.08 -9.29
C ASP A 83 -8.48 -17.58 -8.25
N LEU A 84 -7.98 -17.24 -7.06
CA LEU A 84 -8.78 -16.76 -5.94
C LEU A 84 -8.86 -15.22 -5.91
N GLY A 85 -8.11 -14.53 -6.78
CA GLY A 85 -8.09 -13.07 -6.83
C GLY A 85 -7.15 -12.40 -5.82
N TYR A 86 -6.86 -11.12 -6.09
CA TYR A 86 -6.00 -10.30 -5.22
C TYR A 86 -6.73 -9.94 -3.91
N ASP A 87 -8.03 -9.73 -3.95
CA ASP A 87 -8.86 -9.34 -2.82
C ASP A 87 -8.90 -10.44 -1.74
N TYR A 88 -8.88 -11.70 -2.15
CA TYR A 88 -8.75 -12.85 -1.25
C TYR A 88 -7.46 -12.77 -0.42
N SER A 89 -6.31 -12.65 -1.09
CA SER A 89 -5.01 -12.59 -0.42
C SER A 89 -4.81 -11.30 0.38
N TYR A 90 -5.34 -10.17 -0.12
CA TYR A 90 -5.29 -8.89 0.55
C TYR A 90 -6.09 -8.89 1.86
N ARG A 91 -7.31 -9.45 1.84
CA ARG A 91 -8.14 -9.62 3.04
C ARG A 91 -7.49 -10.55 4.05
N LYS A 92 -6.88 -11.66 3.61
CA LYS A 92 -6.11 -12.57 4.48
C LYS A 92 -4.95 -11.85 5.17
N ALA A 93 -4.15 -11.10 4.40
CA ALA A 93 -3.01 -10.36 4.92
C ALA A 93 -3.41 -9.35 6.00
N LEU A 94 -4.42 -8.53 5.72
CA LEU A 94 -4.89 -7.51 6.66
C LEU A 94 -5.62 -8.11 7.88
N THR A 95 -6.24 -9.28 7.73
CA THR A 95 -6.82 -10.05 8.85
C THR A 95 -5.73 -10.55 9.79
N LEU A 96 -4.65 -11.15 9.27
CA LEU A 96 -3.52 -11.59 10.09
C LEU A 96 -2.80 -10.41 10.77
N LEU A 97 -2.62 -9.31 10.03
CA LEU A 97 -2.10 -8.07 10.58
C LEU A 97 -2.93 -7.61 11.79
N ARG A 98 -4.26 -7.57 11.64
CA ARG A 98 -5.16 -7.20 12.74
C ARG A 98 -4.94 -8.10 13.94
N ASP A 99 -4.95 -9.42 13.74
CA ASP A 99 -4.84 -10.38 14.83
C ASP A 99 -3.50 -10.25 15.56
N PHE A 100 -2.42 -9.97 14.83
CA PHE A 100 -1.12 -9.66 15.42
C PHE A 100 -1.14 -8.38 16.26
N VAL A 101 -1.70 -7.29 15.74
CA VAL A 101 -1.78 -6.01 16.47
C VAL A 101 -2.64 -6.14 17.74
N LEU A 102 -3.76 -6.88 17.66
CA LEU A 102 -4.64 -7.13 18.81
C LEU A 102 -3.94 -7.97 19.89
N SER A 103 -3.20 -9.02 19.49
CA SER A 103 -2.53 -9.94 20.42
C SER A 103 -1.16 -9.46 20.93
N SER A 104 -0.53 -8.48 20.27
CA SER A 104 0.77 -7.94 20.69
C SER A 104 0.73 -7.33 22.09
N ASN A 105 1.70 -7.62 22.94
CA ASN A 105 1.86 -6.96 24.25
C ASN A 105 2.31 -5.49 24.11
N HIS A 106 2.93 -5.12 22.99
CA HIS A 106 3.33 -3.74 22.70
C HIS A 106 2.20 -3.02 21.97
N LYS A 107 1.81 -1.83 22.46
CA LYS A 107 0.69 -1.03 21.94
C LYS A 107 1.17 0.35 21.45
N PRO A 108 1.88 0.42 20.31
CA PRO A 108 2.31 1.70 19.73
C PRO A 108 1.10 2.45 19.16
N MET A 109 1.29 3.73 18.82
CA MET A 109 0.32 4.43 17.99
C MET A 109 0.36 3.85 16.56
N VAL A 110 -0.73 3.22 16.14
CA VAL A 110 -0.93 2.65 14.81
C VAL A 110 -1.71 3.64 13.94
N LEU A 111 -1.08 4.06 12.86
CA LEU A 111 -1.68 4.81 11.78
C LEU A 111 -1.95 3.85 10.62
N PHE A 112 -3.20 3.49 10.42
CA PHE A 112 -3.61 2.64 9.31
C PHE A 112 -3.82 3.51 8.08
N ARG A 113 -2.91 3.45 7.10
CA ARG A 113 -2.97 4.24 5.88
C ARG A 113 -3.78 3.51 4.81
N THR A 114 -4.72 4.20 4.20
CA THR A 114 -5.52 3.66 3.09
C THR A 114 -4.74 3.62 1.78
N THR A 115 -5.26 2.86 0.82
CA THR A 115 -4.71 2.68 -0.52
C THR A 115 -4.63 4.01 -1.27
N THR A 116 -3.68 4.09 -2.18
CA THR A 116 -3.45 5.27 -3.02
C THR A 116 -3.65 4.86 -4.48
N PRO A 117 -4.55 5.54 -5.22
CA PRO A 117 -4.82 5.17 -6.61
C PRO A 117 -3.63 5.47 -7.51
N ASP A 118 -3.52 4.69 -8.58
CA ASP A 118 -2.75 5.08 -9.76
C ASP A 118 -3.61 5.95 -10.69
N HIS A 119 -2.97 6.71 -11.58
CA HIS A 119 -3.65 7.58 -12.53
C HIS A 119 -3.28 7.25 -13.98
N PHE A 120 -3.16 5.96 -14.31
CA PHE A 120 -3.00 5.54 -15.70
C PHE A 120 -4.25 5.86 -16.51
N GLU A 121 -4.04 6.55 -17.64
CA GLU A 121 -5.04 6.83 -18.67
C GLU A 121 -4.70 6.13 -19.98
N ASN A 122 -5.73 5.80 -20.76
CA ASN A 122 -5.59 5.21 -22.10
C ASN A 122 -4.74 3.93 -22.14
N GLY A 123 -4.78 3.16 -21.05
CA GLY A 123 -4.00 1.96 -20.85
C GLY A 123 -3.61 1.80 -19.39
N GLU A 124 -2.77 0.83 -19.13
CA GLU A 124 -2.22 0.50 -17.82
C GLU A 124 -0.69 0.49 -17.89
N TRP A 125 -0.03 0.23 -16.76
CA TRP A 125 1.43 0.24 -16.62
C TRP A 125 2.18 -0.64 -17.64
N ASN A 126 1.53 -1.67 -18.19
CA ASN A 126 2.08 -2.64 -19.15
C ASN A 126 1.48 -2.52 -20.56
N THR A 127 0.51 -1.65 -20.79
CA THR A 127 -0.17 -1.48 -22.10
C THR A 127 0.01 -0.09 -22.70
N GLY A 128 0.93 0.71 -22.15
CA GLY A 128 1.25 2.04 -22.67
C GLY A 128 0.39 3.16 -22.09
N GLY A 129 -0.25 2.93 -20.95
CA GLY A 129 -0.96 3.99 -20.22
C GLY A 129 -0.03 5.13 -19.79
N TYR A 130 -0.60 6.31 -19.60
CA TYR A 130 0.15 7.53 -19.24
C TYR A 130 -0.62 8.41 -18.26
N CYS A 131 0.08 9.38 -17.66
CA CYS A 131 -0.43 10.34 -16.67
C CYS A 131 0.25 11.69 -16.90
N ASN A 132 -0.12 12.36 -17.98
CA ASN A 132 0.49 13.63 -18.39
C ASN A 132 -0.31 14.87 -17.94
N ARG A 133 -1.22 14.68 -16.98
CA ARG A 133 -1.92 15.81 -16.37
C ARG A 133 -0.94 16.67 -15.60
N THR A 134 -1.17 17.98 -15.64
CA THR A 134 -0.35 18.98 -14.94
C THR A 134 -1.15 19.76 -13.91
N MET A 135 -2.44 19.43 -13.73
CA MET A 135 -3.35 20.05 -12.78
C MET A 135 -4.11 18.97 -12.01
N PRO A 136 -4.47 19.25 -10.73
CA PRO A 136 -5.38 18.41 -9.97
C PRO A 136 -6.71 18.18 -10.70
N PHE A 137 -7.39 17.10 -10.38
CA PHE A 137 -8.79 16.93 -10.76
C PHE A 137 -9.69 17.91 -10.02
N LYS A 138 -10.79 18.29 -10.67
CA LYS A 138 -11.96 18.81 -9.97
C LYS A 138 -12.68 17.66 -9.25
N GLN A 139 -13.48 18.02 -8.26
CA GLN A 139 -14.13 17.05 -7.36
C GLN A 139 -15.05 16.06 -8.09
N ASP A 140 -15.63 16.45 -9.23
CA ASP A 140 -16.55 15.66 -10.05
C ASP A 140 -15.86 14.89 -11.20
N GLU A 141 -14.58 15.17 -11.46
CA GLU A 141 -13.81 14.54 -12.53
C GLU A 141 -13.20 13.20 -12.09
N ALA A 142 -12.92 13.04 -10.80
CA ALA A 142 -12.17 11.90 -10.29
C ALA A 142 -13.08 10.74 -9.87
N LYS A 143 -12.73 9.52 -10.30
CA LYS A 143 -13.42 8.28 -9.93
C LYS A 143 -12.40 7.21 -9.57
N LEU A 144 -12.62 6.54 -8.44
CA LEU A 144 -11.80 5.38 -8.08
C LEU A 144 -12.00 4.26 -9.09
N LYS A 145 -10.90 3.63 -9.48
CA LYS A 145 -10.93 2.35 -10.19
C LYS A 145 -11.50 1.28 -9.26
N THR A 146 -12.20 0.29 -9.80
CA THR A 146 -12.79 -0.82 -9.02
C THR A 146 -11.76 -1.51 -8.12
N VAL A 147 -10.52 -1.65 -8.57
CA VAL A 147 -9.45 -2.26 -7.77
C VAL A 147 -9.14 -1.45 -6.51
N ASP A 148 -9.06 -0.12 -6.63
CA ASP A 148 -8.80 0.76 -5.48
C ASP A 148 -10.00 0.82 -4.54
N ASP A 149 -11.22 0.80 -5.08
CA ASP A 149 -12.46 0.74 -4.31
C ASP A 149 -12.53 -0.53 -3.44
N VAL A 150 -12.29 -1.70 -4.04
CA VAL A 150 -12.25 -2.99 -3.34
C VAL A 150 -11.14 -3.03 -2.29
N MET A 151 -9.94 -2.54 -2.61
CA MET A 151 -8.85 -2.47 -1.62
C MET A 151 -9.23 -1.58 -0.44
N ARG A 152 -9.77 -0.39 -0.70
CA ARG A 152 -10.19 0.55 0.34
C ARG A 152 -11.29 -0.05 1.23
N ASP A 153 -12.24 -0.77 0.65
CA ASP A 153 -13.30 -1.43 1.42
C ASP A 153 -12.74 -2.50 2.38
N VAL A 154 -11.75 -3.28 1.93
CA VAL A 154 -11.06 -4.25 2.79
C VAL A 154 -10.32 -3.54 3.92
N GLU A 155 -9.59 -2.46 3.61
CA GLU A 155 -8.85 -1.67 4.60
C GLU A 155 -9.78 -1.08 5.66
N LEU A 156 -10.91 -0.48 5.26
CA LEU A 156 -11.88 0.10 6.17
C LEU A 156 -12.57 -0.95 7.05
N ASP A 157 -12.95 -2.10 6.50
CA ASP A 157 -13.50 -3.22 7.26
C ASP A 157 -12.51 -3.71 8.34
N VAL A 158 -11.24 -3.85 7.97
CA VAL A 158 -10.18 -4.26 8.92
C VAL A 158 -9.93 -3.19 9.97
N PHE A 159 -9.87 -1.92 9.59
CA PHE A 159 -9.74 -0.80 10.52
C PHE A 159 -10.90 -0.76 11.52
N GLN A 160 -12.13 -0.94 11.05
CA GLN A 160 -13.31 -1.02 11.92
C GLN A 160 -13.19 -2.16 12.94
N LYS A 161 -12.73 -3.33 12.51
CA LYS A 161 -12.51 -4.49 13.39
C LYS A 161 -11.37 -4.27 14.38
N LEU A 162 -10.27 -3.64 13.94
CA LEU A 162 -9.16 -3.23 14.80
C LEU A 162 -9.66 -2.31 15.93
N GLY A 163 -10.43 -1.28 15.59
CA GLY A 163 -10.91 -0.33 16.60
C GLY A 163 -11.99 -0.90 17.52
N LYS A 164 -12.77 -1.91 17.08
CA LYS A 164 -13.62 -2.68 18.01
C LYS A 164 -12.81 -3.44 19.06
N GLY A 165 -11.61 -3.93 18.70
CA GLY A 165 -10.73 -4.67 19.61
C GLY A 165 -9.84 -3.78 20.48
N LEU A 166 -9.35 -2.65 19.95
CA LEU A 166 -8.48 -1.70 20.67
C LEU A 166 -9.23 -0.57 21.37
N GLY A 167 -10.50 -0.37 21.05
CA GLY A 167 -11.29 0.79 21.43
C GLY A 167 -11.20 1.94 20.41
N PHE A 168 -12.34 2.61 20.19
CA PHE A 168 -12.42 3.89 19.48
C PHE A 168 -12.54 5.04 20.48
N GLY A 169 -12.01 6.21 20.12
CA GLY A 169 -12.20 7.47 20.85
C GLY A 169 -10.92 8.15 21.31
N LEU A 170 -11.11 9.20 22.11
CA LEU A 170 -10.01 9.96 22.72
C LEU A 170 -9.07 9.02 23.47
N GLY A 171 -7.77 9.10 23.17
CA GLY A 171 -6.74 8.27 23.78
C GLY A 171 -6.53 6.88 23.14
N SER A 172 -7.29 6.48 22.12
CA SER A 172 -7.00 5.26 21.37
C SER A 172 -5.64 5.37 20.65
N ASN A 173 -4.87 4.29 20.66
CA ASN A 173 -3.61 4.19 19.91
C ASN A 173 -3.83 3.73 18.45
N LEU A 174 -5.04 3.88 17.91
CA LEU A 174 -5.37 3.57 16.52
C LEU A 174 -5.95 4.80 15.83
N ARG A 175 -5.44 5.13 14.64
CA ARG A 175 -5.96 6.22 13.79
C ARG A 175 -5.97 5.80 12.33
N LEU A 176 -7.01 6.22 11.60
CA LEU A 176 -7.07 6.06 10.15
C LEU A 176 -6.34 7.25 9.53
N LEU A 177 -5.34 6.96 8.70
CA LEU A 177 -4.70 7.94 7.83
C LEU A 177 -5.33 7.77 6.43
N ASP A 178 -6.50 8.36 6.21
CA ASP A 178 -7.23 8.21 4.94
C ASP A 178 -6.63 9.10 3.85
N THR A 179 -5.71 8.52 3.08
CA THR A 179 -5.03 9.19 1.97
C THR A 179 -5.73 8.98 0.63
N THR A 180 -6.72 8.11 0.52
CA THR A 180 -7.26 7.71 -0.79
C THR A 180 -7.89 8.88 -1.55
N ALA A 181 -8.81 9.61 -0.92
CA ALA A 181 -9.55 10.68 -1.58
C ALA A 181 -8.65 11.87 -1.97
N MET A 182 -7.74 12.28 -1.09
CA MET A 182 -6.81 13.37 -1.41
C MET A 182 -5.81 12.99 -2.50
N SER A 183 -5.41 11.72 -2.56
CA SER A 183 -4.50 11.23 -3.59
C SER A 183 -5.21 11.09 -4.94
N LEU A 184 -6.47 10.65 -4.93
CA LEU A 184 -7.31 10.56 -6.12
C LEU A 184 -7.42 11.89 -6.86
N LEU A 185 -7.42 13.02 -6.16
CA LEU A 185 -7.53 14.34 -6.79
C LEU A 185 -6.23 14.83 -7.43
N ARG A 186 -5.13 14.08 -7.34
CA ARG A 186 -3.78 14.55 -7.68
C ARG A 186 -3.11 13.77 -8.81
N PRO A 187 -3.75 13.63 -9.99
CA PRO A 187 -3.11 12.98 -11.14
C PRO A 187 -1.86 13.74 -11.64
N ASP A 188 -1.72 15.01 -11.27
CA ASP A 188 -0.56 15.87 -11.52
C ASP A 188 0.67 15.51 -10.68
N GLY A 189 0.52 14.62 -9.70
CA GLY A 189 1.58 14.24 -8.77
C GLY A 189 2.57 13.20 -9.26
N HIS A 190 2.30 12.57 -10.41
CA HIS A 190 3.06 11.40 -10.85
C HIS A 190 4.31 11.78 -11.67
N PRO A 191 5.40 11.00 -11.57
CA PRO A 191 6.58 11.22 -12.40
C PRO A 191 6.32 11.09 -13.90
N GLY A 192 5.32 10.30 -14.30
CA GLY A 192 5.08 9.97 -15.70
C GLY A 192 6.35 9.36 -16.30
N PRO A 193 6.92 9.91 -17.39
CA PRO A 193 8.14 9.36 -17.97
C PRO A 193 9.39 9.59 -17.10
N TYR A 194 9.34 10.49 -16.11
CA TYR A 194 10.50 10.96 -15.36
C TYR A 194 10.82 10.14 -14.10
N ARG A 195 10.51 8.83 -14.11
CA ARG A 195 10.96 7.90 -13.06
C ARG A 195 12.48 7.88 -12.92
N HIS A 196 13.20 8.12 -14.02
CA HIS A 196 14.65 8.24 -14.07
C HIS A 196 15.05 9.55 -14.76
N PRO A 197 16.24 10.11 -14.46
CA PRO A 197 16.73 11.31 -15.14
C PRO A 197 16.86 11.11 -16.65
N ASN A 198 16.53 12.14 -17.43
CA ASN A 198 16.66 12.15 -18.89
C ASN A 198 16.01 10.95 -19.61
N PRO A 199 14.71 10.66 -19.38
CA PRO A 199 14.08 9.42 -19.83
C PRO A 199 13.96 9.28 -21.35
N PHE A 200 14.19 10.38 -22.08
CA PHE A 200 14.16 10.41 -23.55
C PHE A 200 15.55 10.40 -24.19
N ALA A 201 16.64 10.40 -23.41
CA ALA A 201 18.00 10.42 -23.95
C ALA A 201 18.30 9.13 -24.72
N GLY A 202 18.69 9.25 -25.99
CA GLY A 202 19.03 8.11 -26.84
C GLY A 202 17.83 7.24 -27.29
N VAL A 203 16.60 7.61 -26.91
CA VAL A 203 15.39 6.87 -27.28
C VAL A 203 14.89 7.32 -28.66
N LYS A 204 14.82 6.38 -29.61
CA LYS A 204 14.32 6.66 -30.99
C LYS A 204 12.81 6.90 -31.03
N ASP A 205 12.04 6.11 -30.28
CA ASP A 205 10.60 6.27 -30.16
C ASP A 205 10.22 6.66 -28.72
N LYS A 206 9.81 7.91 -28.53
CA LYS A 206 9.40 8.42 -27.21
C LYS A 206 8.22 7.65 -26.60
N LYS A 207 7.40 6.97 -27.41
CA LYS A 207 6.30 6.13 -26.91
C LYS A 207 6.78 4.85 -26.22
N SER A 208 8.02 4.44 -26.46
CA SER A 208 8.64 3.30 -25.75
C SER A 208 9.03 3.62 -24.30
N VAL A 209 9.02 4.90 -23.92
CA VAL A 209 9.30 5.33 -22.54
C VAL A 209 8.12 4.97 -21.65
N GLN A 210 8.37 4.10 -20.67
CA GLN A 210 7.36 3.69 -19.70
C GLN A 210 7.00 4.86 -18.78
N ASN A 211 5.70 5.07 -18.57
CA ASN A 211 5.21 6.03 -17.59
C ASN A 211 5.02 5.38 -16.23
N ASP A 212 5.44 6.09 -15.18
CA ASP A 212 5.14 5.76 -13.80
C ASP A 212 4.00 6.64 -13.31
N CYS A 213 2.80 6.06 -13.29
CA CYS A 213 1.57 6.69 -12.81
C CYS A 213 1.10 6.09 -11.47
N LEU A 214 2.02 5.41 -10.78
CA LEU A 214 1.77 4.75 -9.49
C LEU A 214 2.52 5.45 -8.36
N HIS A 215 3.80 5.76 -8.58
CA HIS A 215 4.63 6.48 -7.62
C HIS A 215 4.46 7.99 -7.75
N TRP A 216 5.01 8.75 -6.82
CA TRP A 216 4.77 10.18 -6.68
C TRP A 216 6.07 10.98 -6.77
N CYS A 217 6.00 12.17 -7.34
CA CYS A 217 7.10 13.13 -7.31
C CYS A 217 7.38 13.60 -5.88
N LEU A 218 8.64 13.97 -5.62
CA LEU A 218 9.08 14.63 -4.40
C LEU A 218 9.93 15.87 -4.75
N PRO A 219 9.64 17.06 -4.18
CA PRO A 219 8.44 17.39 -3.40
C PRO A 219 7.17 17.25 -4.25
N GLY A 220 6.01 17.06 -3.60
CA GLY A 220 4.78 16.75 -4.33
C GLY A 220 3.55 16.56 -3.43
N PRO A 221 2.44 16.04 -4.00
CA PRO A 221 1.18 15.89 -3.25
C PRO A 221 1.29 15.01 -1.99
N ILE A 222 2.28 14.11 -1.98
CA ILE A 222 2.50 13.19 -0.87
C ILE A 222 3.11 13.88 0.36
N ASP A 223 3.61 15.10 0.23
CA ASP A 223 4.03 15.91 1.37
C ASP A 223 2.84 16.18 2.30
N SER A 224 1.64 16.39 1.74
CA SER A 224 0.41 16.55 2.52
C SER A 224 -0.01 15.30 3.29
N TRP A 225 0.44 14.10 2.90
CA TRP A 225 0.23 12.89 3.71
C TRP A 225 1.02 12.98 5.01
N ASN A 226 2.24 13.52 4.96
CA ASN A 226 3.06 13.73 6.15
C ASN A 226 2.47 14.82 7.04
N ASP A 227 1.93 15.89 6.46
CA ASP A 227 1.26 16.95 7.23
C ASP A 227 0.07 16.39 8.03
N ILE A 228 -0.81 15.62 7.37
CA ILE A 228 -1.96 14.99 8.03
C ILE A 228 -1.52 13.94 9.05
N MET A 229 -0.46 13.19 8.75
CA MET A 229 0.12 12.23 9.70
C MET A 229 0.60 12.92 10.97
N VAL A 230 1.38 14.01 10.84
CA VAL A 230 1.89 14.78 11.97
C VAL A 230 0.74 15.40 12.76
N GLU A 231 -0.23 15.99 12.08
CA GLU A 231 -1.43 16.55 12.71
C GLU A 231 -2.21 15.48 13.51
N THR A 232 -2.40 14.30 12.92
CA THR A 232 -3.07 13.16 13.57
C THR A 232 -2.31 12.68 14.81
N ILE A 233 -0.98 12.71 14.78
CA ILE A 233 -0.12 12.33 15.90
C ILE A 233 -0.15 13.36 17.03
N LEU A 234 -0.15 14.66 16.70
CA LEU A 234 -0.03 15.74 17.68
C LEU A 234 -1.36 16.13 18.31
N ASN A 235 -2.48 16.06 17.56
CA ASN A 235 -3.80 16.52 18.01
C ASN A 235 -4.75 15.38 18.39
N ARG A 236 -4.23 14.38 19.12
CA ARG A 236 -4.93 13.14 19.51
C ARG A 236 -6.20 13.32 20.33
N GLU A 237 -6.33 14.46 21.00
CA GLU A 237 -7.47 14.77 21.87
C GLU A 237 -8.61 15.49 21.15
N ARG A 238 -8.40 15.90 19.89
CA ARG A 238 -9.43 16.59 19.10
C ARG A 238 -10.23 15.65 18.17
N TYR A 239 -9.73 14.44 17.91
CA TYR A 239 -10.30 13.49 16.95
C TYR A 239 -10.17 12.03 17.42
#